data_AF-A0A7X7IZX5-F1
#
_entry.id   AF-A0A7X7IZX5-F1
#
_cell.length_a   1.000
_cell.length_b   1.000
_cell.length_c   1.000
_cell.angle_alpha   90.00
_cell.angle_beta   90.00
_cell.angle_gamma   90.00
#
_symmetry.space_group_name_H-M   'P 1'
#
loop_
_entity.id
_entity.type
_entity.pdbx_description
1 polymer ?
#
loop_
_entity_poly.entity_id
_entity_poly.type
_entity_poly.pdbx_seq_one_letter_code
_entity_poly.pdbx_strand_id
1 'polypeptide(L)'
;MTDREQLELLIHAGHPLISVVTHEEEYALSLVREVAFDLSRDLAGLGLWQWSVASGLRDGLVDTDKRLTTTENATVALAQLAQLPGRYVCVMLDLAPHLSDAKTLRYFRDAIRQCRQAGSHLVLIDYTDQLPSVITIEAARFEVSLPSESELDSIIREVVRRLHRREPIKVDLTRRQLQTIIRNLRGLTRRQAERIITEVILEDHRLDGTDINSILAAKRRTLDSGGLLEYVEAPVDLSEIGGLRRLKHWLTLRQQAMSDEAAKFGITAPRGVLMLGVQGAGKSLCAKAIATAWQRPLMRMDVGALYDKYIGESERRLRDALKQAES
;
A
#
# COMPACT_ATOMS: atom_id res chain seq x y z
N MET A 1 -11.96 -3.05 8.58
CA MET A 1 -10.93 -3.65 9.44
C MET A 1 -9.63 -2.95 9.08
N THR A 2 -8.96 -2.35 10.05
CA THR A 2 -7.69 -1.65 9.82
C THR A 2 -6.56 -2.66 9.64
N ASP A 3 -5.44 -2.23 9.04
CA ASP A 3 -4.22 -3.05 8.92
C ASP A 3 -3.77 -3.60 10.28
N ARG A 4 -3.93 -2.79 11.34
CA ARG A 4 -3.62 -3.16 12.73
C ARG A 4 -4.49 -4.32 13.22
N GLU A 5 -5.81 -4.20 13.08
CA GLU A 5 -6.77 -5.24 13.47
C GLU A 5 -6.55 -6.55 12.70
N GLN A 6 -6.19 -6.45 11.40
CA GLN A 6 -5.88 -7.62 10.58
C GLN A 6 -4.61 -8.32 11.05
N LEU A 7 -3.55 -7.57 11.35
CA LEU A 7 -2.30 -8.13 11.85
C LEU A 7 -2.48 -8.75 13.25
N GLU A 8 -3.20 -8.06 14.15
CA GLU A 8 -3.57 -8.58 15.47
C GLU A 8 -4.33 -9.91 15.34
N LEU A 9 -5.30 -9.99 14.42
CA LEU A 9 -6.07 -11.21 14.17
C LEU A 9 -5.17 -12.37 13.72
N LEU A 10 -4.20 -12.12 12.83
CA LEU A 10 -3.27 -13.15 12.36
C LEU A 10 -2.39 -13.68 13.51
N ILE A 11 -1.91 -12.78 14.37
CA ILE A 11 -1.10 -13.14 15.53
C ILE A 11 -1.94 -13.94 16.54
N HIS A 12 -3.14 -13.46 16.88
CA HIS A 12 -4.06 -14.16 17.80
C HIS A 12 -4.53 -15.52 17.26
N ALA A 13 -4.68 -15.66 15.94
CA ALA A 13 -4.99 -16.93 15.30
C ALA A 13 -3.85 -17.95 15.38
N GLY A 14 -2.68 -17.57 15.89
CA GLY A 14 -1.56 -18.48 16.09
C GLY A 14 -0.74 -18.76 14.83
N HIS A 15 -0.81 -17.89 13.81
CA HIS A 15 -0.01 -18.06 12.60
C HIS A 15 1.49 -17.89 12.93
N PRO A 16 2.33 -18.93 12.80
CA PRO A 16 3.74 -18.85 13.18
C PRO A 16 4.58 -18.04 12.20
N LEU A 17 4.08 -17.83 10.98
CA LEU A 17 4.74 -17.11 9.91
C LEU A 17 3.71 -16.20 9.21
N ILE A 18 4.05 -14.93 9.13
CA ILE A 18 3.31 -13.89 8.41
C ILE A 18 4.27 -13.31 7.37
N SER A 19 3.85 -13.26 6.11
CA SER A 19 4.62 -12.66 5.02
C SER A 19 3.96 -11.36 4.58
N VAL A 20 4.75 -10.29 4.62
CA VAL A 20 4.39 -8.94 4.19
C VAL A 20 5.28 -8.58 3.01
N VAL A 21 4.69 -8.40 1.84
CA VAL A 21 5.44 -7.94 0.67
C VAL A 21 5.06 -6.51 0.36
N THR A 22 5.97 -5.56 0.61
CA THR A 22 5.67 -4.13 0.50
C THR A 22 6.92 -3.30 0.21
N HIS A 23 6.72 -2.15 -0.43
CA HIS A 23 7.75 -1.11 -0.58
C HIS A 23 7.67 -0.04 0.54
N GLU A 24 6.68 -0.17 1.44
CA GLU A 24 6.47 0.68 2.61
C GLU A 24 7.00 0.01 3.88
N GLU A 25 8.28 -0.40 3.86
CA GLU A 25 8.95 -1.11 4.96
C GLU A 25 8.77 -0.39 6.31
N GLU A 26 8.98 0.93 6.33
CA GLU A 26 8.89 1.74 7.55
C GLU A 26 7.49 1.66 8.20
N TYR A 27 6.44 1.71 7.39
CA TYR A 27 5.06 1.58 7.86
C TYR A 27 4.76 0.15 8.33
N ALA A 28 5.15 -0.87 7.57
CA ALA A 28 4.94 -2.26 7.98
C ALA A 28 5.68 -2.56 9.29
N LEU A 29 6.90 -2.05 9.46
CA LEU A 29 7.68 -2.21 10.68
C LEU A 29 7.05 -1.46 11.86
N SER A 30 6.56 -0.23 11.66
CA SER A 30 5.86 0.52 12.72
C SER A 30 4.58 -0.20 13.15
N LEU A 31 3.82 -0.72 12.19
CA LEU A 31 2.60 -1.48 12.44
C LEU A 31 2.88 -2.72 13.30
N VAL A 32 3.90 -3.51 12.94
CA VAL A 32 4.26 -4.71 13.72
C VAL A 32 4.76 -4.33 15.12
N ARG A 33 5.52 -3.25 15.25
CA ARG A 33 5.98 -2.75 16.56
C ARG A 33 4.81 -2.33 17.46
N GLU A 34 3.85 -1.58 16.92
CA GLU A 34 2.66 -1.17 17.65
C GLU A 34 1.85 -2.37 18.14
N VAL A 35 1.57 -3.32 17.24
CA VAL A 35 0.84 -4.55 17.58
C VAL A 35 1.59 -5.38 18.61
N ALA A 36 2.90 -5.59 18.42
CA ALA A 36 3.70 -6.36 19.38
C ALA A 36 3.80 -5.68 20.75
N PHE A 37 3.87 -4.33 20.78
CA PHE A 37 3.88 -3.56 22.03
C PHE A 37 2.57 -3.74 22.81
N ASP A 38 1.42 -3.60 22.14
CA ASP A 38 0.13 -3.79 22.80
C ASP A 38 -0.05 -5.23 23.28
N LEU A 39 0.30 -6.22 22.46
CA LEU A 39 0.28 -7.63 22.85
C LEU A 39 1.23 -7.94 24.01
N SER A 40 2.37 -7.26 24.12
CA SER A 40 3.29 -7.44 25.25
C SER A 40 2.70 -7.00 26.60
N ARG A 41 1.70 -6.11 26.59
CA ARG A 41 0.97 -5.70 27.80
C ARG A 41 -0.01 -6.78 28.25
N ASP A 42 -0.64 -7.48 27.30
CA ASP A 42 -1.63 -8.52 27.57
C ASP A 42 -1.00 -9.90 27.79
N LEU A 43 0.12 -10.17 27.11
CA LEU A 43 0.88 -11.42 27.17
C LEU A 43 2.23 -11.16 27.85
N ALA A 44 2.27 -11.39 29.16
CA ALA A 44 3.50 -11.27 29.94
C ALA A 44 4.64 -12.11 29.31
N GLY A 45 5.73 -11.44 28.93
CA GLY A 45 6.93 -12.08 28.38
C GLY A 45 6.98 -12.22 26.85
N LEU A 46 6.11 -11.53 26.10
CA LEU A 46 6.25 -11.42 24.64
C LEU A 46 7.38 -10.44 24.28
N GLY A 47 8.52 -10.97 23.81
CA GLY A 47 9.64 -10.16 23.30
C GLY A 47 9.42 -9.73 21.86
N LEU A 48 9.96 -8.59 21.46
CA LEU A 48 10.04 -8.18 20.06
C LEU A 48 11.50 -8.23 19.60
N TRP A 49 11.74 -8.94 18.50
CA TRP A 49 13.03 -9.01 17.86
C TRP A 49 12.95 -8.44 16.45
N GLN A 50 14.06 -7.87 15.98
CA GLN A 50 14.23 -7.43 14.61
C GLN A 50 15.54 -7.97 14.07
N TRP A 51 15.50 -8.50 12.86
CA TRP A 51 16.68 -8.90 12.10
C TRP A 51 16.77 -8.13 10.78
N SER A 52 17.97 -7.70 10.44
CA SER A 52 18.35 -7.30 9.08
C SER A 52 19.79 -7.74 8.82
N VAL A 53 20.18 -7.84 7.55
CA VAL A 53 21.58 -8.11 7.18
C VAL A 53 22.51 -7.04 7.75
N ALA A 54 22.08 -5.78 7.82
CA ALA A 54 22.90 -4.66 8.28
C ALA A 54 23.08 -4.60 9.81
N SER A 55 22.10 -5.06 10.58
CA SER A 55 22.09 -4.91 12.05
C SER A 55 22.22 -6.23 12.81
N GLY A 56 22.06 -7.36 12.12
CA GLY A 56 21.82 -8.65 12.78
C GLY A 56 20.53 -8.64 13.60
N LEU A 57 20.42 -9.62 14.49
CA LEU A 57 19.30 -9.83 15.42
C LEU A 57 19.46 -8.93 16.65
N ARG A 58 18.45 -8.08 16.89
CA ARG A 58 18.41 -7.12 18.00
C ARG A 58 17.00 -7.02 18.60
N ASP A 59 16.91 -6.45 19.79
CA ASP A 59 15.64 -6.07 20.39
C ASP A 59 14.93 -5.03 19.50
N GLY A 60 13.64 -5.25 19.22
CA GLY A 60 12.85 -4.40 18.34
C GLY A 60 12.04 -3.30 19.05
N LEU A 61 11.97 -3.31 20.39
CA LEU A 61 11.27 -2.29 21.20
C LEU A 61 12.18 -1.16 21.66
N VAL A 62 13.45 -1.48 21.94
CA VAL A 62 14.42 -0.51 22.44
C VAL A 62 15.58 -0.44 21.45
N ASP A 63 15.95 0.77 21.01
CA ASP A 63 17.17 1.03 20.26
C ASP A 63 18.38 0.91 21.19
N THR A 64 18.55 -0.28 21.78
CA THR A 64 19.66 -0.63 22.65
C THR A 64 20.69 -1.44 21.88
N ASP A 65 21.95 -1.20 22.21
CA ASP A 65 23.13 -1.89 21.67
C ASP A 65 23.23 -3.38 22.05
N LYS A 66 22.15 -4.00 22.53
CA LYS A 66 22.05 -5.46 22.72
C LYS A 66 21.89 -6.15 21.36
N ARG A 67 22.95 -6.06 20.56
CA ARG A 67 23.11 -6.86 19.34
C ARG A 67 23.64 -8.22 19.75
N LEU A 68 23.01 -9.28 19.23
CA LEU A 68 23.66 -10.58 19.24
C LEU A 68 24.75 -10.54 18.18
N THR A 69 26.02 -10.44 18.61
CA THR A 69 27.18 -10.38 17.71
C THR A 69 27.18 -11.59 16.77
N THR A 70 27.60 -11.40 15.51
CA THR A 70 27.68 -12.43 14.43
C THR A 70 26.37 -12.89 13.78
N THR A 71 25.25 -12.22 14.03
CA THR A 71 23.94 -12.56 13.43
C THR A 71 23.62 -11.86 12.11
N GLU A 72 24.56 -11.14 11.49
CA GLU A 72 24.37 -10.55 10.14
C GLU A 72 24.10 -11.62 9.08
N ASN A 73 24.62 -12.84 9.31
CA ASN A 73 24.31 -14.00 8.49
C ASN A 73 22.94 -14.58 8.85
N ALA A 74 22.04 -14.66 7.87
CA ALA A 74 20.68 -15.18 8.02
C ALA A 74 20.62 -16.57 8.68
N THR A 75 21.52 -17.50 8.30
CA THR A 75 21.56 -18.83 8.89
C THR A 75 21.84 -18.78 10.40
N VAL A 76 22.80 -17.94 10.81
CA VAL A 76 23.19 -17.80 12.22
C VAL A 76 22.07 -17.15 13.03
N ALA A 77 21.45 -16.10 12.48
CA ALA A 77 20.30 -15.45 13.11
C ALA A 77 19.15 -16.43 13.35
N LEU A 78 18.80 -17.23 12.34
CA LEU A 78 17.74 -18.24 12.45
C LEU A 78 18.09 -19.34 13.47
N ALA A 79 19.35 -19.78 13.50
CA ALA A 79 19.82 -20.76 14.48
C ALA A 79 19.72 -20.24 15.92
N GLN A 80 20.05 -18.97 16.15
CA GLN A 80 19.93 -18.34 17.47
C GLN A 80 18.47 -18.08 17.84
N LEU A 81 17.66 -17.63 16.89
CA LEU A 81 16.23 -17.37 17.10
C LEU A 81 15.48 -18.66 17.51
N ALA A 82 15.85 -19.81 16.95
CA ALA A 82 15.31 -21.10 17.36
C ALA A 82 15.66 -21.49 18.81
N GLN A 83 16.67 -20.88 19.41
CA GLN A 83 17.11 -21.15 20.79
C GLN A 83 16.57 -20.11 21.79
N LEU A 84 15.92 -19.04 21.33
CA LEU A 84 15.40 -18.00 22.21
C LEU A 84 14.30 -18.56 23.13
N PRO A 85 14.40 -18.34 24.46
CA PRO A 85 13.37 -18.76 25.39
C PRO A 85 12.17 -17.82 25.34
N GLY A 86 10.97 -18.36 25.61
CA GLY A 86 9.74 -17.59 25.73
C GLY A 86 9.04 -17.29 24.40
N ARG A 87 8.01 -16.45 24.49
CA ARG A 87 7.21 -16.03 23.33
C ARG A 87 7.82 -14.78 22.74
N TYR A 88 7.80 -14.69 21.41
CA TYR A 88 8.26 -13.49 20.74
C TYR A 88 7.55 -13.24 19.42
N VAL A 89 7.57 -12.00 19.00
CA VAL A 89 7.38 -11.60 17.60
C VAL A 89 8.76 -11.25 17.06
N CYS A 90 9.17 -11.83 15.94
CA CYS A 90 10.41 -11.45 15.29
C CYS A 90 10.14 -10.95 13.88
N VAL A 91 10.54 -9.71 13.61
CA VAL A 91 10.53 -9.13 12.27
C VAL A 91 11.83 -9.45 11.57
N MET A 92 11.77 -10.04 10.37
CA MET A 92 12.95 -10.28 9.55
C MET A 92 12.81 -9.51 8.25
N LEU A 93 13.72 -8.56 8.05
CA LEU A 93 13.77 -7.68 6.89
C LEU A 93 14.59 -8.36 5.78
N ASP A 94 14.04 -8.44 4.57
CA ASP A 94 14.70 -8.96 3.37
C ASP A 94 15.30 -10.37 3.52
N LEU A 95 14.59 -11.27 4.21
CA LEU A 95 15.06 -12.65 4.40
C LEU A 95 14.88 -13.50 3.14
N ALA A 96 13.84 -13.27 2.35
CA ALA A 96 13.46 -14.15 1.24
C ALA A 96 14.60 -14.46 0.25
N PRO A 97 15.42 -13.49 -0.20
CA PRO A 97 16.56 -13.75 -1.09
C PRO A 97 17.58 -14.76 -0.52
N HIS A 98 17.71 -14.83 0.81
CA HIS A 98 18.65 -15.72 1.50
C HIS A 98 18.13 -17.17 1.63
N LEU A 99 16.85 -17.41 1.36
CA LEU A 99 16.23 -18.75 1.45
C LEU A 99 16.51 -19.63 0.23
N SER A 100 17.27 -19.12 -0.76
CA SER A 100 17.80 -19.89 -1.87
C SER A 100 18.86 -20.93 -1.43
N ASP A 101 19.54 -20.66 -0.32
CA ASP A 101 20.47 -21.61 0.30
C ASP A 101 19.72 -22.68 1.10
N ALA A 102 19.99 -23.96 0.78
CA ALA A 102 19.32 -25.10 1.39
C ALA A 102 19.52 -25.20 2.91
N LYS A 103 20.69 -24.77 3.41
CA LYS A 103 20.97 -24.77 4.85
C LYS A 103 20.13 -23.71 5.55
N THR A 104 20.12 -22.48 5.04
CA THR A 104 19.32 -21.37 5.56
C THR A 104 17.83 -21.71 5.53
N LEU A 105 17.33 -22.29 4.43
CA LEU A 105 15.95 -22.76 4.33
C LEU A 105 15.62 -23.82 5.39
N ARG A 106 16.53 -24.76 5.68
CA ARG A 106 16.31 -25.76 6.74
C ARG A 106 16.19 -25.11 8.12
N TYR A 107 17.11 -24.21 8.47
CA TYR A 107 17.07 -23.47 9.73
C TYR A 107 15.79 -22.63 9.84
N PHE A 108 15.34 -22.03 8.73
CA PHE A 108 14.11 -21.26 8.71
C PHE A 108 12.88 -22.13 9.01
N ARG A 109 12.80 -23.32 8.39
CA ARG A 109 11.73 -24.28 8.67
C ARG A 109 11.74 -24.78 10.12
N ASP A 110 12.92 -24.99 10.68
CA ASP A 110 13.07 -25.35 12.10
C ASP A 110 12.62 -24.21 13.02
N ALA A 111 12.94 -22.96 12.68
CA ALA A 111 12.47 -21.77 13.40
C ALA A 111 10.93 -21.64 13.33
N ILE A 112 10.29 -21.79 12.15
CA ILE A 112 8.83 -21.77 12.01
C ILE A 112 8.17 -22.84 12.91
N ARG A 113 8.73 -24.07 12.91
CA ARG A 113 8.23 -25.16 13.76
C ARG A 113 8.34 -24.80 15.25
N GLN A 114 9.45 -24.21 15.67
CA GLN A 114 9.65 -23.76 17.04
C GLN A 114 8.65 -22.65 17.42
N CYS A 115 8.46 -21.67 16.53
CA CYS A 115 7.49 -20.59 16.72
C CYS A 115 6.08 -21.13 16.94
N ARG A 116 5.66 -22.13 16.15
CA ARG A 116 4.37 -22.81 16.32
C ARG A 116 4.20 -23.48 17.68
N GLN A 117 5.27 -24.08 18.23
CA GLN A 117 5.23 -24.76 19.52
C GLN A 117 5.24 -23.77 20.69
N ALA A 118 6.01 -22.69 20.59
CA ALA A 118 6.13 -21.68 21.63
C ALA A 118 4.95 -20.69 21.66
N GLY A 119 4.22 -20.55 20.55
CA GLY A 119 3.29 -19.43 20.34
C GLY A 119 4.03 -18.13 20.04
N SER A 120 5.12 -18.23 19.28
CA SER A 120 5.87 -17.11 18.73
C SER A 120 5.52 -16.90 17.25
N HIS A 121 5.85 -15.73 16.72
CA HIS A 121 5.47 -15.31 15.38
C HIS A 121 6.69 -14.75 14.64
N LEU A 122 6.88 -15.20 13.40
CA LEU A 122 7.83 -14.62 12.46
C LEU A 122 7.07 -13.73 11.49
N VAL A 123 7.49 -12.48 11.35
CA VAL A 123 6.96 -11.54 10.37
C VAL A 123 8.06 -11.22 9.37
N LEU A 124 7.89 -11.67 8.13
CA LEU A 124 8.80 -11.33 7.05
C LEU A 124 8.31 -10.06 6.38
N ILE A 125 9.19 -9.07 6.24
CA ILE A 125 8.93 -7.88 5.44
C ILE A 125 9.96 -7.90 4.32
N ASP A 126 9.49 -8.20 3.10
CA ASP A 126 10.32 -8.28 1.91
C ASP A 126 9.79 -7.30 0.85
N TYR A 127 10.67 -6.77 0.00
CA TYR A 127 10.26 -5.92 -1.14
C TYR A 127 9.78 -6.73 -2.35
N THR A 128 10.05 -8.04 -2.41
CA THR A 128 9.64 -8.95 -3.51
C THR A 128 9.04 -10.25 -2.99
N ASP A 129 8.12 -10.84 -3.76
CA ASP A 129 7.51 -12.14 -3.41
C ASP A 129 8.37 -13.27 -3.97
N GLN A 130 9.49 -13.54 -3.30
CA GLN A 130 10.48 -14.56 -3.70
C GLN A 130 10.52 -15.75 -2.72
N LEU A 131 9.49 -15.90 -1.88
CA LEU A 131 9.47 -16.98 -0.90
C LEU A 131 9.41 -18.35 -1.60
N PRO A 132 10.24 -19.33 -1.18
CA PRO A 132 10.15 -20.69 -1.70
C PRO A 132 8.76 -21.29 -1.46
N SER A 133 8.26 -22.06 -2.42
CA SER A 133 6.89 -22.62 -2.39
C SER A 133 6.56 -23.40 -1.11
N VAL A 134 7.54 -24.12 -0.55
CA VAL A 134 7.42 -24.85 0.72
C VAL A 134 7.08 -23.92 1.89
N ILE A 135 7.60 -22.70 1.88
CA ILE A 135 7.34 -21.67 2.90
C ILE A 135 6.02 -20.96 2.61
N THR A 136 5.72 -20.68 1.34
CA THR A 136 4.50 -19.97 0.94
C THR A 136 3.22 -20.65 1.44
N ILE A 137 3.20 -21.98 1.54
CA ILE A 137 2.05 -22.76 2.03
C ILE A 137 1.84 -22.57 3.55
N GLU A 138 2.92 -22.34 4.31
CA GLU A 138 2.87 -22.17 5.76
C GLU A 138 2.70 -20.70 6.19
N ALA A 139 2.98 -19.75 5.28
CA ALA A 139 2.92 -18.31 5.54
C ALA A 139 1.51 -17.75 5.39
N ALA A 140 1.02 -17.06 6.41
CA ALA A 140 -0.14 -16.19 6.27
C ALA A 140 0.27 -14.93 5.50
N ARG A 141 -0.37 -14.66 4.36
CA ARG A 141 -0.11 -13.43 3.60
C ARG A 141 -0.81 -12.26 4.27
N PHE A 142 -0.07 -11.19 4.53
CA PHE A 142 -0.58 -9.91 4.99
C PHE A 142 -0.23 -8.83 3.97
N GLU A 143 -1.26 -8.12 3.50
CA GLU A 143 -1.10 -7.07 2.51
C GLU A 143 -1.33 -5.72 3.18
N VAL A 144 -0.36 -4.83 3.07
CA VAL A 144 -0.47 -3.46 3.57
C VAL A 144 -1.46 -2.69 2.71
N SER A 145 -2.43 -2.04 3.35
CA SER A 145 -3.39 -1.19 2.67
C SER A 145 -2.79 0.18 2.36
N LEU A 146 -3.27 0.78 1.27
CA LEU A 146 -3.00 2.18 0.98
C LEU A 146 -3.60 3.09 2.07
N PRO A 147 -3.02 4.28 2.31
CA PRO A 147 -3.46 5.18 3.36
C PRO A 147 -4.92 5.62 3.18
N SER A 148 -5.67 5.53 4.26
CA SER A 148 -7.02 6.09 4.40
C SER A 148 -7.03 7.62 4.32
N GLU A 149 -8.20 8.22 4.12
CA GLU A 149 -8.34 9.68 4.08
C GLU A 149 -7.86 10.37 5.38
N SER A 150 -8.05 9.72 6.54
CA SER A 150 -7.52 10.19 7.83
C SER A 150 -6.00 10.11 7.94
N GLU A 151 -5.40 9.06 7.38
CA GLU A 151 -3.94 8.94 7.32
C GLU A 151 -3.35 9.95 6.34
N LEU A 152 -3.97 10.17 5.18
CA LEU A 152 -3.56 11.20 4.21
C LEU A 152 -3.62 12.60 4.83
N ASP A 153 -4.69 12.94 5.56
CA ASP A 153 -4.76 14.20 6.31
C ASP A 153 -3.61 14.32 7.33
N SER A 154 -3.31 13.24 8.04
CA SER A 154 -2.21 13.20 9.01
C SER A 154 -0.85 13.39 8.35
N ILE A 155 -0.61 12.74 7.20
CA ILE A 155 0.61 12.89 6.39
C ILE A 155 0.78 14.34 5.93
N ILE A 156 -0.27 14.97 5.39
CA ILE A 156 -0.21 16.38 4.97
C ILE A 156 0.18 17.27 6.16
N ARG A 157 -0.49 17.10 7.32
CA ARG A 157 -0.20 17.88 8.53
C ARG A 157 1.22 17.67 9.02
N GLU A 158 1.72 16.44 8.99
CA GLU A 158 3.07 16.11 9.42
C GLU A 158 4.12 16.73 8.51
N VAL A 159 3.95 16.63 7.18
CA VAL A 159 4.83 17.26 6.20
C VAL A 159 4.86 18.78 6.39
N VAL A 160 3.70 19.42 6.47
CA VAL A 160 3.59 20.87 6.72
C VAL A 160 4.29 21.24 8.02
N ARG A 161 4.02 20.52 9.12
CA ARG A 161 4.63 20.80 10.43
C ARG A 161 6.15 20.60 10.38
N ARG A 162 6.65 19.58 9.70
CA ARG A 162 8.08 19.28 9.56
C ARG A 162 8.81 20.36 8.76
N LEU A 163 8.24 20.77 7.64
CA LEU A 163 8.83 21.80 6.78
C LEU A 163 8.73 23.20 7.42
N HIS A 164 7.62 23.50 8.12
CA HIS A 164 7.43 24.78 8.81
C HIS A 164 8.48 25.04 9.92
N ARG A 165 9.04 23.98 10.51
CA ARG A 165 10.16 24.10 11.47
C ARG A 165 11.46 24.59 10.84
N ARG A 166 11.66 24.34 9.54
CA ARG A 166 12.85 24.80 8.81
C ARG A 166 12.63 26.22 8.32
N GLU A 167 11.52 26.45 7.62
CA GLU A 167 11.15 27.74 7.06
C GLU A 167 9.63 27.97 7.16
N PRO A 168 9.16 29.19 7.46
CA PRO A 168 7.73 29.44 7.68
C PRO A 168 6.90 29.20 6.41
N ILE A 169 6.07 28.15 6.43
CA ILE A 169 5.07 27.89 5.38
C ILE A 169 3.79 28.67 5.64
N LYS A 170 3.26 29.32 4.59
CA LYS A 170 1.92 29.91 4.63
C LYS A 170 0.88 28.92 4.13
N VAL A 171 -0.02 28.48 5.01
CA VAL A 171 -1.13 27.58 4.67
C VAL A 171 -2.42 28.39 4.57
N ASP A 172 -3.03 28.42 3.39
CA ASP A 172 -4.30 29.10 3.11
C ASP A 172 -5.27 28.14 2.42
N LEU A 173 -5.78 27.18 3.20
CA LEU A 173 -6.68 26.14 2.72
C LEU A 173 -8.03 26.21 3.43
N THR A 174 -9.09 26.27 2.63
CA THR A 174 -10.44 25.97 3.12
C THR A 174 -10.61 24.47 3.37
N ARG A 175 -11.55 24.09 4.25
CA ARG A 175 -11.90 22.68 4.49
C ARG A 175 -12.24 21.92 3.20
N ARG A 176 -12.86 22.57 2.22
CA ARG A 176 -13.20 21.97 0.91
C ARG A 176 -11.97 21.73 0.04
N GLN A 177 -11.00 22.64 0.05
CA GLN A 177 -9.75 22.48 -0.69
C GLN A 177 -8.90 21.36 -0.10
N LEU A 178 -8.76 21.31 1.23
CA LEU A 178 -8.06 20.21 1.92
C LEU A 178 -8.66 18.85 1.57
N GLN A 179 -9.99 18.72 1.58
CA GLN A 179 -10.68 17.49 1.19
C GLN A 179 -10.48 17.13 -0.29
N THR A 180 -10.31 18.13 -1.16
CA THR A 180 -9.98 17.90 -2.57
C THR A 180 -8.54 17.40 -2.73
N ILE A 181 -7.60 17.95 -1.98
CA ILE A 181 -6.21 17.46 -1.93
C ILE A 181 -6.17 16.01 -1.46
N ILE A 182 -6.83 15.68 -0.35
CA ILE A 182 -6.89 14.31 0.19
C ILE A 182 -7.45 13.34 -0.87
N ARG A 183 -8.57 13.68 -1.51
CA ARG A 183 -9.15 12.86 -2.58
C ARG A 183 -8.19 12.69 -3.77
N ASN A 184 -7.45 13.74 -4.11
CA ASN A 184 -6.47 13.66 -5.19
C ASN A 184 -5.30 12.76 -4.82
N LEU A 185 -4.87 12.68 -3.56
CA LEU A 185 -3.78 11.81 -3.12
C LEU A 185 -4.18 10.32 -2.95
N ARG A 186 -5.48 9.97 -2.98
CA ARG A 186 -5.93 8.57 -2.91
C ARG A 186 -5.30 7.70 -4.00
N GLY A 187 -5.05 6.44 -3.69
CA GLY A 187 -4.37 5.51 -4.60
C GLY A 187 -2.86 5.69 -4.67
N LEU A 188 -2.27 6.48 -3.78
CA LEU A 188 -0.83 6.62 -3.60
C LEU A 188 -0.37 5.95 -2.31
N THR A 189 0.87 5.46 -2.29
CA THR A 189 1.53 5.05 -1.05
C THR A 189 1.79 6.26 -0.16
N ARG A 190 2.02 6.03 1.14
CA ARG A 190 2.32 7.09 2.13
C ARG A 190 3.54 7.89 1.70
N ARG A 191 4.60 7.20 1.26
CA ARG A 191 5.83 7.81 0.74
C ARG A 191 5.60 8.65 -0.52
N GLN A 192 4.74 8.19 -1.43
CA GLN A 192 4.39 8.95 -2.64
C GLN A 192 3.61 10.22 -2.30
N ALA A 193 2.61 10.12 -1.42
CA ALA A 193 1.83 11.26 -0.96
C ALA A 193 2.72 12.30 -0.25
N GLU A 194 3.59 11.85 0.64
CA GLU A 194 4.55 12.70 1.35
C GLU A 194 5.47 13.44 0.38
N ARG A 195 6.00 12.74 -0.63
CA ARG A 195 6.88 13.32 -1.66
C ARG A 195 6.15 14.41 -2.45
N ILE A 196 4.96 14.13 -2.96
CA ILE A 196 4.19 15.09 -3.78
C ILE A 196 3.90 16.37 -2.98
N ILE A 197 3.44 16.23 -1.74
CA ILE A 197 3.14 17.40 -0.89
C ILE A 197 4.42 18.16 -0.55
N THR A 198 5.52 17.46 -0.31
CA THR A 198 6.82 18.10 -0.07
C THR A 198 7.28 18.89 -1.29
N GLU A 199 7.20 18.31 -2.49
CA GLU A 199 7.61 18.98 -3.75
C GLU A 199 6.81 20.25 -3.98
N VAL A 200 5.48 20.18 -3.87
CA VAL A 200 4.58 21.32 -4.10
C VAL A 200 4.84 22.45 -3.11
N ILE A 201 4.98 22.14 -1.82
CA ILE A 201 5.26 23.16 -0.80
C ILE A 201 6.64 23.80 -1.00
N LEU A 202 7.63 23.05 -1.49
CA LEU A 202 8.98 23.58 -1.70
C LEU A 202 9.10 24.47 -2.95
N GLU A 203 8.11 24.48 -3.85
CA GLU A 203 8.13 25.37 -5.02
C GLU A 203 7.95 26.84 -4.64
N ASP A 204 7.08 27.14 -3.67
CA ASP A 204 6.74 28.52 -3.30
C ASP A 204 6.60 28.79 -1.78
N HIS A 205 6.85 27.79 -0.93
CA HIS A 205 6.67 27.82 0.52
C HIS A 205 5.23 28.07 0.98
N ARG A 206 4.25 27.65 0.17
CA ARG A 206 2.83 27.80 0.46
C ARG A 206 2.10 26.49 0.26
N LEU A 207 0.90 26.43 0.83
CA LEU A 207 -0.06 25.39 0.51
C LEU A 207 -1.44 26.05 0.44
N ASP A 208 -1.98 26.20 -0.77
CA ASP A 208 -3.27 26.81 -1.03
C ASP A 208 -4.07 26.09 -2.13
N GLY A 209 -5.17 26.68 -2.58
CA GLY A 209 -6.06 26.06 -3.57
C GLY A 209 -5.45 25.92 -4.97
N THR A 210 -4.42 26.67 -5.31
CA THR A 210 -3.78 26.63 -6.64
C THR A 210 -2.96 25.36 -6.84
N ASP A 211 -2.43 24.81 -5.75
CA ASP A 211 -1.66 23.57 -5.70
C ASP A 211 -2.43 22.31 -6.09
N ILE A 212 -3.76 22.36 -6.07
CA ILE A 212 -4.61 21.21 -6.41
C ILE A 212 -4.26 20.66 -7.81
N ASN A 213 -3.99 21.55 -8.77
CA ASN A 213 -3.63 21.17 -10.13
C ASN A 213 -2.21 20.59 -10.20
N SER A 214 -1.26 21.18 -9.46
CA SER A 214 0.13 20.72 -9.37
C SER A 214 0.21 19.33 -8.72
N ILE A 215 -0.55 19.09 -7.65
CA ILE A 215 -0.66 17.79 -6.98
C ILE A 215 -1.24 16.75 -7.93
N LEU A 216 -2.28 17.10 -8.71
CA LEU A 216 -2.87 16.21 -9.69
C LEU A 216 -1.88 15.86 -10.81
N ALA A 217 -1.11 16.83 -11.30
CA ALA A 217 -0.05 16.60 -12.29
C ALA A 217 1.11 15.75 -11.73
N ALA A 218 1.53 15.99 -10.48
CA ALA A 218 2.57 15.22 -9.80
C ALA A 218 2.13 13.77 -9.52
N LYS A 219 0.85 13.57 -9.15
CA LYS A 219 0.25 12.23 -9.04
C LYS A 219 0.33 11.47 -10.35
N ARG A 220 -0.11 12.09 -11.46
CA ARG A 220 -0.06 11.45 -12.79
C ARG A 220 1.36 10.95 -13.11
N ARG A 221 2.36 11.84 -12.98
CA ARG A 221 3.77 11.48 -13.16
C ARG A 221 4.21 10.31 -12.28
N THR A 222 3.82 10.31 -11.00
CA THR A 222 4.19 9.26 -10.05
C THR A 222 3.60 7.91 -10.40
N LEU A 223 2.39 7.88 -10.98
CA LEU A 223 1.73 6.65 -11.38
C LEU A 223 2.18 6.16 -12.76
N ASP A 224 2.49 7.07 -13.68
CA ASP A 224 3.00 6.77 -15.02
C ASP A 224 4.45 6.23 -15.00
N SER A 225 5.22 6.46 -13.92
CA SER A 225 6.67 6.16 -13.87
C SER A 225 7.03 4.67 -13.69
N GLY A 226 6.07 3.74 -13.69
CA GLY A 226 6.36 2.30 -13.56
C GLY A 226 5.19 1.34 -13.50
N GLY A 227 3.95 1.83 -13.69
CA GLY A 227 2.73 1.05 -13.56
C GLY A 227 2.20 0.48 -14.87
N LEU A 228 1.33 -0.53 -14.75
CA LEU A 228 0.49 -1.05 -15.83
C LEU A 228 -0.63 -0.07 -16.23
N LEU A 229 -0.88 0.95 -15.41
CA LEU A 229 -1.93 1.95 -15.57
C LEU A 229 -1.33 3.32 -15.89
N GLU A 230 -1.92 3.99 -16.87
CA GLU A 230 -1.59 5.34 -17.31
C GLU A 230 -2.81 6.24 -17.10
N TYR A 231 -2.61 7.44 -16.57
CA TYR A 231 -3.71 8.39 -16.43
C TYR A 231 -4.09 9.00 -17.78
N VAL A 232 -5.39 9.01 -18.08
CA VAL A 232 -5.91 9.63 -19.30
C VAL A 232 -6.60 10.94 -18.95
N GLU A 233 -6.21 12.01 -19.64
CA GLU A 233 -6.91 13.28 -19.53
C GLU A 233 -8.34 13.18 -20.09
N ALA A 234 -9.28 13.35 -19.18
CA ALA A 234 -10.69 13.58 -19.46
C ALA A 234 -11.00 15.07 -19.20
N PRO A 235 -11.81 15.71 -20.05
CA PRO A 235 -12.30 17.08 -19.83
C PRO A 235 -12.99 17.27 -18.48
N VAL A 236 -12.98 18.49 -17.97
CA VAL A 236 -13.63 18.83 -16.69
C VAL A 236 -15.15 18.90 -16.88
N ASP A 237 -15.59 19.48 -18.00
CA ASP A 237 -17.01 19.54 -18.37
C ASP A 237 -17.37 18.52 -19.46
N LEU A 238 -18.51 17.86 -19.27
CA LEU A 238 -19.07 16.93 -20.24
C LEU A 238 -19.46 17.66 -21.55
N SER A 239 -19.66 18.99 -21.53
CA SER A 239 -19.93 19.81 -22.71
C SER A 239 -18.76 19.85 -23.69
N GLU A 240 -17.53 19.71 -23.21
CA GLU A 240 -16.31 19.70 -24.03
C GLU A 240 -16.20 18.45 -24.92
N ILE A 241 -16.97 17.41 -24.61
CA ILE A 241 -17.00 16.17 -25.39
C ILE A 241 -18.05 16.26 -26.49
N GLY A 242 -17.62 16.30 -27.75
CA GLY A 242 -18.53 16.33 -28.91
C GLY A 242 -19.42 15.09 -29.00
N GLY A 243 -20.72 15.28 -29.30
CA GLY A 243 -21.66 14.21 -29.59
C GLY A 243 -22.15 13.41 -28.37
N LEU A 244 -22.33 12.09 -28.54
CA LEU A 244 -22.71 11.14 -27.49
C LEU A 244 -24.01 11.46 -26.72
N ARG A 245 -24.94 12.24 -27.30
CA ARG A 245 -26.16 12.74 -26.62
C ARG A 245 -26.93 11.66 -25.83
N ARG A 246 -27.14 10.49 -26.43
CA ARG A 246 -27.85 9.37 -25.78
C ARG A 246 -27.06 8.82 -24.59
N LEU A 247 -25.75 8.66 -24.73
CA LEU A 247 -24.88 8.20 -23.66
C LEU A 247 -24.83 9.23 -22.52
N LYS A 248 -24.63 10.52 -22.83
CA LYS A 248 -24.63 11.59 -21.83
C LYS A 248 -25.91 11.58 -21.00
N HIS A 249 -27.06 11.52 -21.66
CA HIS A 249 -28.36 11.42 -20.97
C HIS A 249 -28.46 10.17 -20.10
N TRP A 250 -28.03 9.02 -20.61
CA TRP A 250 -28.01 7.75 -19.87
C TRP A 250 -27.11 7.80 -18.62
N LEU A 251 -25.94 8.44 -18.73
CA LEU A 251 -24.99 8.60 -17.63
C LEU A 251 -25.52 9.50 -16.53
N THR A 252 -26.17 10.61 -16.89
CA THR A 252 -26.80 11.53 -15.94
C THR A 252 -27.87 10.82 -15.11
N LEU A 253 -28.72 10.01 -15.75
CA LEU A 253 -29.77 9.25 -15.04
C LEU A 253 -29.18 8.22 -14.07
N ARG A 254 -28.10 7.54 -14.47
CA ARG A 254 -27.50 6.44 -13.69
C ARG A 254 -26.49 6.86 -12.65
N GLN A 255 -26.03 8.11 -12.68
CA GLN A 255 -25.17 8.64 -11.63
C GLN A 255 -25.80 8.48 -10.24
N GLN A 256 -27.14 8.60 -10.14
CA GLN A 256 -27.88 8.42 -8.90
C GLN A 256 -27.82 6.98 -8.36
N ALA A 257 -27.64 5.97 -9.22
CA ALA A 257 -27.54 4.57 -8.81
C ALA A 257 -26.23 4.24 -8.09
N MET A 258 -25.28 5.18 -8.05
CA MET A 258 -24.02 5.06 -7.32
C MET A 258 -24.01 5.82 -5.98
N SER A 259 -25.14 6.36 -5.53
CA SER A 259 -25.21 7.08 -4.25
C SER A 259 -25.41 6.14 -3.05
N ASP A 260 -25.07 6.61 -1.85
CA ASP A 260 -25.26 5.86 -0.61
C ASP A 260 -26.75 5.60 -0.33
N GLU A 261 -27.63 6.54 -0.72
CA GLU A 261 -29.08 6.37 -0.63
C GLU A 261 -29.58 5.27 -1.56
N ALA A 262 -29.04 5.19 -2.78
CA ALA A 262 -29.38 4.13 -3.72
C ALA A 262 -28.95 2.76 -3.18
N ALA A 263 -27.76 2.67 -2.58
CA ALA A 263 -27.28 1.45 -1.92
C ALA A 263 -28.19 1.04 -0.75
N LYS A 264 -28.61 1.98 0.10
CA LYS A 264 -29.57 1.74 1.20
C LYS A 264 -30.95 1.29 0.71
N PHE A 265 -31.35 1.75 -0.48
CA PHE A 265 -32.59 1.34 -1.15
C PHE A 265 -32.47 -0.03 -1.85
N GLY A 266 -31.28 -0.65 -1.85
CA GLY A 266 -31.03 -1.95 -2.47
C GLY A 266 -30.63 -1.88 -3.95
N ILE A 267 -30.31 -0.69 -4.48
CA ILE A 267 -29.80 -0.53 -5.84
C ILE A 267 -28.30 -0.82 -5.84
N THR A 268 -27.88 -1.81 -6.62
CA THR A 268 -26.46 -2.16 -6.76
C THR A 268 -25.78 -1.31 -7.83
N ALA A 269 -24.63 -0.73 -7.50
CA ALA A 269 -23.81 0.00 -8.47
C ALA A 269 -23.31 -0.93 -9.60
N PRO A 270 -23.26 -0.45 -10.85
CA PRO A 270 -22.76 -1.25 -11.96
C PRO A 270 -21.27 -1.55 -11.78
N ARG A 271 -20.88 -2.83 -11.91
CA ARG A 271 -19.49 -3.30 -11.69
C ARG A 271 -18.57 -3.14 -12.91
N GLY A 272 -19.13 -2.92 -14.09
CA GLY A 272 -18.36 -2.79 -15.32
C GLY A 272 -19.22 -2.48 -16.54
N VAL A 273 -18.60 -1.93 -17.57
CA VAL A 273 -19.23 -1.62 -18.85
C VAL A 273 -18.36 -2.19 -19.96
N LEU A 274 -18.94 -3.03 -20.82
CA LEU A 274 -18.28 -3.51 -22.03
C LEU A 274 -18.73 -2.66 -23.22
N MET A 275 -17.79 -1.96 -23.86
CA MET A 275 -18.05 -1.15 -25.05
C MET A 275 -17.70 -1.92 -26.31
N LEU A 276 -18.71 -2.28 -27.11
CA LEU A 276 -18.55 -2.95 -28.39
C LEU A 276 -18.73 -1.97 -29.54
N GLY A 277 -17.92 -2.13 -30.60
CA GLY A 277 -18.05 -1.32 -31.81
C GLY A 277 -16.80 -1.41 -32.69
N VAL A 278 -16.96 -1.04 -33.96
CA VAL A 278 -15.88 -0.99 -34.94
C VAL A 278 -14.75 -0.04 -34.51
N GLN A 279 -13.57 -0.18 -35.13
CA GLN A 279 -12.46 0.75 -34.91
C GLN A 279 -12.92 2.18 -35.25
N GLY A 280 -12.53 3.17 -34.45
CA GLY A 280 -12.94 4.57 -34.66
C GLY A 280 -14.36 4.94 -34.18
N ALA A 281 -15.16 4.00 -33.66
CA ALA A 281 -16.53 4.28 -33.17
C ALA A 281 -16.61 5.13 -31.88
N GLY A 282 -15.52 5.76 -31.45
CA GLY A 282 -15.51 6.65 -30.28
C GLY A 282 -15.46 5.94 -28.91
N LYS A 283 -15.06 4.66 -28.84
CA LYS A 283 -14.97 3.92 -27.55
C LYS A 283 -14.12 4.64 -26.48
N SER A 284 -12.96 5.17 -26.86
CA SER A 284 -12.11 5.94 -25.94
C SER A 284 -12.74 7.28 -25.56
N LEU A 285 -13.50 7.91 -26.47
CA LEU A 285 -14.24 9.13 -26.19
C LEU A 285 -15.40 8.87 -25.21
N CYS A 286 -16.08 7.73 -25.34
CA CYS A 286 -17.08 7.25 -24.39
C CYS A 286 -16.48 7.05 -22.99
N ALA A 287 -15.28 6.46 -22.89
CA ALA A 287 -14.58 6.32 -21.61
C ALA A 287 -14.31 7.67 -20.95
N LYS A 288 -13.82 8.66 -21.72
CA LYS A 288 -13.66 10.05 -21.24
C LYS A 288 -14.98 10.66 -20.79
N ALA A 289 -16.06 10.46 -21.55
CA ALA A 289 -17.39 10.97 -21.20
C ALA A 289 -17.93 10.37 -19.89
N ILE A 290 -17.70 9.08 -19.65
CA ILE A 290 -18.09 8.40 -18.41
C ILE A 290 -17.30 8.98 -17.23
N ALA A 291 -15.97 9.07 -17.37
CA ALA A 291 -15.09 9.62 -16.34
C ALA A 291 -15.47 11.07 -15.97
N THR A 292 -15.67 11.93 -16.97
CA THR A 292 -16.11 13.31 -16.78
C THR A 292 -17.51 13.40 -16.14
N ALA A 293 -18.49 12.63 -16.63
CA ALA A 293 -19.86 12.67 -16.13
C ALA A 293 -19.96 12.24 -14.66
N TRP A 294 -19.17 11.25 -14.25
CA TRP A 294 -19.18 10.73 -12.87
C TRP A 294 -18.08 11.32 -11.98
N GLN A 295 -17.28 12.26 -12.50
CA GLN A 295 -16.17 12.91 -11.79
C GLN A 295 -15.20 11.87 -11.19
N ARG A 296 -14.85 10.86 -12.00
CA ARG A 296 -13.93 9.78 -11.62
C ARG A 296 -12.63 9.89 -12.41
N PRO A 297 -11.47 9.55 -11.80
CA PRO A 297 -10.22 9.37 -12.53
C PRO A 297 -10.38 8.38 -13.70
N LEU A 298 -9.82 8.71 -14.86
CA LEU A 298 -9.72 7.77 -15.99
C LEU A 298 -8.31 7.21 -16.06
N MET A 299 -8.20 5.89 -15.96
CA MET A 299 -6.95 5.15 -16.11
C MET A 299 -7.06 4.21 -17.30
N ARG A 300 -5.99 4.16 -18.11
CA ARG A 300 -5.81 3.21 -19.22
C ARG A 300 -4.84 2.15 -18.78
N MET A 301 -5.23 0.90 -18.93
CA MET A 301 -4.33 -0.23 -18.73
C MET A 301 -3.58 -0.54 -20.03
N ASP A 302 -2.26 -0.54 -20.00
CA ASP A 302 -1.45 -1.02 -21.11
C ASP A 302 -1.34 -2.55 -21.07
N VAL A 303 -2.18 -3.20 -21.86
CA VAL A 303 -2.20 -4.66 -21.98
C VAL A 303 -0.90 -5.20 -22.60
N GLY A 304 -0.19 -4.40 -23.42
CA GLY A 304 1.10 -4.80 -24.00
C GLY A 304 2.19 -4.94 -22.94
N ALA A 305 2.28 -3.98 -22.02
CA ALA A 305 3.22 -4.00 -20.89
C ALA A 305 2.99 -5.19 -19.92
N LEU A 306 1.78 -5.76 -19.95
CA LEU A 306 1.38 -6.95 -19.19
C LEU A 306 2.05 -8.23 -19.71
N TYR A 307 2.28 -8.33 -21.02
CA TYR A 307 2.80 -9.54 -21.69
C TYR A 307 4.32 -9.54 -21.88
N ASP A 308 4.99 -8.38 -21.74
CA ASP A 308 6.40 -8.21 -22.10
C ASP A 308 7.43 -8.61 -21.01
N LYS A 309 6.97 -9.00 -19.81
CA LYS A 309 7.87 -9.39 -18.69
C LYS A 309 7.35 -10.64 -17.97
N TYR A 310 8.15 -11.71 -18.06
CA TYR A 310 8.11 -12.99 -17.33
C TYR A 310 6.77 -13.43 -16.73
N ILE A 311 6.23 -14.51 -17.29
CA ILE A 311 5.02 -15.23 -16.88
C ILE A 311 5.11 -15.55 -15.37
N GLY A 312 4.53 -14.68 -14.53
CA GLY A 312 4.58 -14.76 -13.07
C GLY A 312 4.46 -13.39 -12.39
N GLU A 313 5.26 -12.40 -12.80
CA GLU A 313 5.16 -11.03 -12.27
C GLU A 313 3.93 -10.29 -12.82
N SER A 314 3.47 -10.66 -14.03
CA SER A 314 2.37 -10.02 -14.74
C SER A 314 1.05 -10.01 -13.96
N GLU A 315 0.71 -11.12 -13.29
CA GLU A 315 -0.55 -11.27 -12.55
C GLU A 315 -0.54 -10.44 -11.26
N ARG A 316 0.60 -10.40 -10.56
CA ARG A 316 0.78 -9.54 -9.39
C ARG A 316 0.69 -8.08 -9.78
N ARG A 317 1.38 -7.65 -10.84
CA ARG A 317 1.29 -6.27 -11.34
C ARG A 317 -0.13 -5.89 -11.76
N LEU A 318 -0.88 -6.82 -12.35
CA LEU A 318 -2.30 -6.62 -12.65
C LEU A 318 -3.13 -6.44 -11.38
N ARG A 319 -2.94 -7.27 -10.36
CA ARG A 319 -3.63 -7.12 -9.06
C ARG A 319 -3.28 -5.80 -8.38
N ASP A 320 -2.00 -5.44 -8.35
CA ASP A 320 -1.52 -4.19 -7.73
C ASP A 320 -2.09 -2.98 -8.49
N ALA A 321 -2.12 -3.03 -9.82
CA ALA A 321 -2.78 -2.04 -10.66
C ALA A 321 -4.29 -1.93 -10.38
N LEU A 322 -5.01 -3.05 -10.32
CA LEU A 322 -6.45 -3.03 -10.02
C LEU A 322 -6.74 -2.46 -8.62
N LYS A 323 -5.95 -2.85 -7.61
CA LYS A 323 -6.05 -2.27 -6.26
C LYS A 323 -5.85 -0.76 -6.27
N GLN A 324 -4.84 -0.30 -6.99
CA GLN A 324 -4.55 1.13 -7.15
C GLN A 324 -5.70 1.87 -7.85
N ALA A 325 -6.45 1.21 -8.73
CA ALA A 325 -7.63 1.77 -9.38
C ALA A 325 -8.88 1.78 -8.48
N GLU A 326 -8.98 0.85 -7.54
CA GLU A 326 -10.11 0.68 -6.62
C GLU A 326 -10.03 1.58 -5.36
N SER A 327 -8.83 2.03 -4.99
CA SER A 327 -8.52 2.86 -3.80
C SER A 327 -8.75 4.37 -3.98
#